data_AF-A0A4R9JMZ2-F1
#
_entry.id   AF-A0A4R9JMZ2-F1
#
_cell.length_a   1.000
_cell.length_b   1.000
_cell.length_c   1.000
_cell.angle_alpha   90.00
_cell.angle_beta   90.00
_cell.angle_gamma   90.00
#
_symmetry.space_group_name_H-M   'P 1'
#
loop_
_entity.id
_entity.type
_entity.pdbx_description
1 polymer ?
#
loop_
_entity_poly.entity_id
_entity_poly.type
_entity_poly.pdbx_seq_one_letter_code
_entity_poly.pdbx_strand_id
1 'polypeptide(L)'
;MFVFEKANHKYRFPIISLCLIFLTLCTLSIDQIDSYAFTPKKEFGISFIASFLFNTSFVEWTTNAIYLYMFADNVEDVVGHFNFFFLFFFFGVLANLTYFLFHINSITPVVGTSGVVSGFLGMYFVFFPNVKSTMVFEKVAFRDVPIFISLSIWILVQTYLYLVELHSNVQSTYAGQVVTFLTGVVIAQILIKNHFLDRLEHNLRLTTFQNKVVLCPSCNQPIPAEKYGRFHCTKCQTNFFFDRKGKKFLP
;
A
#
# COMPACT_ATOMS: atom_id res chain seq x y z
N MET A 1 -7.75 11.42 -12.30
CA MET A 1 -7.31 10.13 -12.87
C MET A 1 -7.49 9.06 -11.83
N PHE A 2 -8.15 7.95 -12.17
CA PHE A 2 -8.25 6.78 -11.30
C PHE A 2 -7.39 5.66 -11.84
N VAL A 3 -6.58 5.05 -10.98
CA VAL A 3 -5.82 3.85 -11.32
C VAL A 3 -6.45 2.71 -10.55
N PHE A 4 -7.11 1.80 -11.27
CA PHE A 4 -7.72 0.62 -10.68
C PHE A 4 -6.79 -0.56 -10.83
N GLU A 5 -6.53 -1.23 -9.71
CA GLU A 5 -5.70 -2.40 -9.66
C GLU A 5 -6.17 -3.29 -8.52
N LYS A 6 -6.04 -4.61 -8.69
CA LYS A 6 -6.20 -5.55 -7.58
C LYS A 6 -5.16 -6.64 -7.72
N ALA A 7 -3.97 -6.38 -7.21
CA ALA A 7 -2.90 -7.35 -7.20
C ALA A 7 -3.36 -8.41 -6.22
N ASN A 8 -3.82 -9.54 -6.75
CA ASN A 8 -4.42 -10.58 -5.94
C ASN A 8 -3.33 -11.46 -5.30
N HIS A 9 -2.30 -10.83 -4.74
CA HIS A 9 -1.29 -11.49 -3.93
C HIS A 9 -1.66 -11.30 -2.46
N LYS A 10 -2.75 -11.93 -2.00
CA LYS A 10 -3.12 -11.91 -0.58
C LYS A 10 -2.50 -13.09 0.14
N TYR A 11 -1.39 -12.85 0.83
CA TYR A 11 -0.85 -13.77 1.83
C TYR A 11 -1.46 -13.51 3.22
N ARG A 12 -1.81 -12.25 3.54
CA ARG A 12 -2.47 -11.84 4.79
C ARG A 12 -3.75 -11.05 4.54
N PHE A 13 -4.67 -11.12 5.49
CA PHE A 13 -5.90 -10.33 5.46
C PHE A 13 -5.59 -8.89 5.88
N PRO A 14 -5.95 -7.84 5.11
CA PRO A 14 -5.53 -6.46 5.38
C PRO A 14 -6.37 -5.81 6.48
N ILE A 15 -6.15 -6.21 7.73
CA ILE A 15 -6.94 -5.78 8.89
C ILE A 15 -6.82 -4.27 9.10
N ILE A 16 -5.59 -3.73 9.06
CA ILE A 16 -5.37 -2.32 9.42
C ILE A 16 -5.87 -1.41 8.31
N SER A 17 -5.66 -1.75 7.05
CA SER A 17 -6.22 -0.98 5.93
C SER A 17 -7.74 -0.88 6.04
N LEU A 18 -8.44 -1.99 6.32
CA LEU A 18 -9.89 -1.98 6.49
C LEU A 18 -10.33 -1.20 7.74
N CYS A 19 -9.62 -1.36 8.87
CA CYS A 19 -9.88 -0.58 10.07
C CYS A 19 -9.71 0.92 9.84
N LEU A 20 -8.70 1.35 9.08
CA LEU A 20 -8.47 2.76 8.75
C LEU A 20 -9.53 3.32 7.80
N ILE A 21 -9.95 2.54 6.80
CA ILE A 21 -11.07 2.93 5.92
C ILE A 21 -12.35 3.10 6.73
N PHE A 22 -12.63 2.18 7.66
CA PHE A 22 -13.78 2.28 8.54
C PHE A 22 -13.66 3.46 9.52
N LEU A 23 -12.49 3.66 10.13
CA LEU A 23 -12.24 4.77 11.04
C LEU A 23 -12.45 6.12 10.33
N THR A 24 -11.84 6.30 9.16
CA THR A 24 -11.98 7.52 8.35
C THR A 24 -13.42 7.71 7.86
N LEU A 25 -14.17 6.64 7.62
CA LEU A 25 -15.61 6.72 7.34
C LEU A 25 -16.38 7.25 8.56
N CYS A 26 -16.10 6.74 9.77
CA CYS A 26 -16.72 7.24 10.99
C CYS A 26 -16.41 8.71 11.26
N THR A 27 -15.22 9.19 10.87
CA THR A 27 -14.88 10.62 11.03
C THR A 27 -15.71 11.56 10.18
N LEU A 28 -16.35 11.08 9.10
CA LEU A 28 -17.25 11.90 8.28
C LEU A 28 -18.52 12.31 9.03
N SER A 29 -18.93 11.54 10.05
CA SER A 29 -20.09 11.85 10.88
C SER A 29 -19.80 12.88 11.98
N ILE A 30 -18.57 13.39 12.06
CA ILE A 30 -18.16 14.40 13.04
C ILE A 30 -18.32 15.77 12.41
N ASP A 31 -19.32 16.54 12.85
CA ASP A 31 -19.65 17.86 12.28
C ASP A 31 -18.58 18.95 12.50
N GLN A 32 -17.59 18.72 13.39
CA GLN A 32 -16.56 19.70 13.77
C GLN A 32 -15.19 19.43 13.12
N ILE A 33 -15.14 19.28 11.80
CA ILE A 33 -13.88 19.04 11.06
C ILE A 33 -12.85 20.16 11.33
N ASP A 34 -13.31 21.41 11.44
CA ASP A 34 -12.45 22.59 11.67
C ASP A 34 -11.65 22.53 12.98
N SER A 35 -12.14 21.78 13.98
CA SER A 35 -11.44 21.60 15.25
C SER A 35 -10.22 20.66 15.14
N TYR A 36 -10.26 19.73 14.18
CA TYR A 36 -9.20 18.76 13.93
C TYR A 36 -8.31 19.13 12.74
N ALA A 37 -8.67 20.19 12.01
CA ALA A 37 -7.87 20.67 10.91
C ALA A 37 -6.55 21.25 11.38
N PHE A 38 -5.47 20.92 10.66
CA PHE A 38 -4.15 21.45 10.97
C PHE A 38 -3.98 22.82 10.30
N THR A 39 -3.62 23.84 11.07
CA THR A 39 -3.33 25.18 10.55
C THR A 39 -1.89 25.57 10.91
N PRO A 40 -1.00 25.82 9.93
CA PRO A 40 0.41 26.13 10.18
C PRO A 40 0.65 27.26 11.18
N LYS A 41 -0.15 28.34 11.06
CA LYS A 41 0.00 29.53 11.91
C LYS A 41 -0.56 29.35 13.33
N LYS A 42 -1.42 28.35 13.56
CA LYS A 42 -2.18 28.23 14.80
C LYS A 42 -1.49 27.31 15.79
N GLU A 43 -1.44 26.00 15.52
CA GLU A 43 -1.04 25.01 16.54
C GLU A 43 -0.40 23.74 15.95
N PHE A 44 0.68 23.27 16.59
CA PHE A 44 1.27 21.92 16.43
C PHE A 44 0.68 20.91 17.44
N GLY A 45 -0.58 21.08 17.81
CA GLY A 45 -1.26 20.24 18.80
C GLY A 45 -1.76 18.91 18.22
N ILE A 46 -2.83 18.38 18.80
CA ILE A 46 -3.47 17.13 18.39
C ILE A 46 -3.85 17.15 16.90
N SER A 47 -4.26 18.30 16.37
CA SER A 47 -4.63 18.48 14.95
C SER A 47 -3.49 18.13 13.99
N PHE A 48 -2.22 18.26 14.38
CA PHE A 48 -1.08 17.89 13.53
C PHE A 48 -1.01 16.37 13.26
N ILE A 49 -1.52 15.55 14.16
CA ILE A 49 -1.52 14.08 14.05
C ILE A 49 -2.92 13.56 13.72
N ALA A 50 -3.97 14.30 14.07
CA ALA A 50 -5.35 13.89 13.81
C ALA A 50 -5.82 14.26 12.39
N SER A 51 -5.36 15.37 11.80
CA SER A 51 -5.97 15.92 10.58
C SER A 51 -5.97 14.97 9.37
N PHE A 52 -4.99 14.08 9.25
CA PHE A 52 -4.90 13.12 8.15
C PHE A 52 -5.86 11.91 8.31
N LEU A 53 -6.53 11.78 9.46
CA LEU A 53 -7.61 10.81 9.67
C LEU A 53 -8.97 11.32 9.16
N PHE A 54 -9.11 12.63 8.99
CA PHE A 54 -10.33 13.26 8.52
C PHE A 54 -10.26 13.51 7.00
N ASN A 55 -11.43 13.62 6.37
CA ASN A 55 -11.59 13.98 4.96
C ASN A 55 -12.62 15.10 4.87
N THR A 56 -12.44 16.05 3.94
CA THR A 56 -13.34 17.22 3.84
C THR A 56 -14.69 16.91 3.24
N SER A 57 -14.79 15.84 2.44
CA SER A 57 -16.03 15.43 1.79
C SER A 57 -16.11 13.93 1.59
N PHE A 58 -17.33 13.42 1.38
CA PHE A 58 -17.57 12.02 1.04
C PHE A 58 -16.87 11.60 -0.26
N VAL A 59 -16.75 12.52 -1.24
CA VAL A 59 -16.07 12.26 -2.52
C VAL A 59 -14.57 12.08 -2.31
N GLU A 60 -13.96 12.94 -1.47
CA GLU A 60 -12.55 12.81 -1.10
C GLU A 60 -12.29 11.51 -0.35
N TRP A 61 -13.14 11.21 0.65
CA TRP A 61 -13.06 9.96 1.39
C TRP A 61 -13.18 8.74 0.47
N THR A 62 -14.18 8.72 -0.42
CA THR A 62 -14.39 7.58 -1.35
C THR A 62 -13.16 7.36 -2.22
N THR A 63 -12.57 8.44 -2.73
CA THR A 63 -11.34 8.38 -3.52
C THR A 63 -10.20 7.78 -2.71
N ASN A 64 -9.93 8.32 -1.51
CA ASN A 64 -8.87 7.83 -0.63
C ASN A 64 -9.10 6.38 -0.18
N ALA A 65 -10.33 5.99 0.12
CA ALA A 65 -10.72 4.65 0.51
C ALA A 65 -10.49 3.63 -0.62
N ILE A 66 -10.82 4.00 -1.86
CA ILE A 66 -10.53 3.16 -3.04
C ILE A 66 -9.02 2.96 -3.17
N TYR A 67 -8.22 4.03 -3.08
CA TYR A 67 -6.77 3.91 -3.19
C TYR A 67 -6.14 3.10 -2.04
N LEU A 68 -6.59 3.30 -0.80
CA LEU A 68 -6.15 2.48 0.33
C LEU A 68 -6.52 1.00 0.12
N TYR A 69 -7.75 0.72 -0.32
CA TYR A 69 -8.20 -0.65 -0.54
C TYR A 69 -7.48 -1.33 -1.70
N MET A 70 -7.09 -0.60 -2.75
CA MET A 70 -6.46 -1.17 -3.95
C MET A 70 -4.95 -1.31 -3.84
N PHE A 71 -4.29 -0.37 -3.19
CA PHE A 71 -2.83 -0.30 -3.15
C PHE A 71 -2.27 -0.57 -1.75
N ALA A 72 -2.86 0.05 -0.73
CA ALA A 72 -2.32 -0.03 0.62
C ALA A 72 -2.53 -1.42 1.24
N ASP A 73 -3.56 -2.18 0.82
CA ASP A 73 -3.76 -3.56 1.26
C ASP A 73 -2.59 -4.49 0.86
N ASN A 74 -2.06 -4.32 -0.35
CA ASN A 74 -0.90 -5.03 -0.86
C ASN A 74 0.40 -4.58 -0.16
N VAL A 75 0.51 -3.29 0.17
CA VAL A 75 1.64 -2.80 0.95
C VAL A 75 1.60 -3.36 2.38
N GLU A 76 0.42 -3.42 3.01
CA GLU A 76 0.22 -4.02 4.34
C GLU A 76 0.62 -5.49 4.36
N ASP A 77 0.30 -6.25 3.31
CA ASP A 77 0.71 -7.65 3.19
C ASP A 77 2.24 -7.79 3.16
N VAL A 78 2.91 -6.90 2.43
CA VAL A 78 4.36 -6.87 2.28
C VAL A 78 5.07 -6.46 3.58
N VAL A 79 4.64 -5.37 4.23
CA VAL A 79 5.34 -4.80 5.39
C VAL A 79 4.87 -5.38 6.72
N GLY A 80 3.69 -6.00 6.74
CA GLY A 80 3.00 -6.49 7.92
C GLY A 80 2.21 -5.42 8.67
N HIS A 81 1.18 -5.85 9.41
CA HIS A 81 0.25 -5.00 10.16
C HIS A 81 0.98 -3.94 11.03
N PHE A 82 1.89 -4.37 11.90
CA PHE A 82 2.56 -3.45 12.82
C PHE A 82 3.30 -2.31 12.10
N ASN A 83 4.12 -2.63 11.09
CA ASN A 83 4.86 -1.61 10.34
C ASN A 83 3.94 -0.73 9.50
N PHE A 84 2.88 -1.31 8.93
CA PHE A 84 1.90 -0.57 8.15
C PHE A 84 1.22 0.53 8.98
N PHE A 85 0.87 0.22 10.24
CA PHE A 85 0.34 1.22 11.18
C PHE A 85 1.28 2.40 11.37
N PHE A 86 2.56 2.16 11.67
CA PHE A 86 3.52 3.24 11.85
C PHE A 86 3.79 4.02 10.56
N LEU A 87 3.83 3.34 9.41
CA LEU A 87 3.99 3.99 8.11
C LEU A 87 2.81 4.92 7.79
N PHE A 88 1.59 4.54 8.16
CA PHE A 88 0.41 5.40 8.00
C PHE A 88 0.58 6.72 8.74
N PHE A 89 0.92 6.66 10.04
CA PHE A 89 1.15 7.86 10.85
C PHE A 89 2.37 8.66 10.38
N PHE A 90 3.44 7.97 10.00
CA PHE A 90 4.65 8.61 9.48
C PHE A 90 4.36 9.43 8.22
N PHE A 91 3.67 8.88 7.23
CA PHE A 91 3.33 9.63 6.02
C PHE A 91 2.36 10.78 6.29
N GLY A 92 1.45 10.63 7.25
CA GLY A 92 0.52 11.69 7.65
C GLY A 92 1.25 12.88 8.27
N VAL A 93 2.14 12.60 9.23
CA VAL A 93 3.01 13.60 9.85
C VAL A 93 3.91 14.26 8.81
N LEU A 94 4.49 13.47 7.89
CA LEU A 94 5.35 13.99 6.84
C LEU A 94 4.59 14.91 5.87
N ALA A 95 3.36 14.57 5.51
CA ALA A 95 2.51 15.41 4.68
C ALA A 95 2.24 16.77 5.35
N ASN A 96 1.83 16.75 6.62
CA ASN A 96 1.55 17.97 7.39
C ASN A 96 2.82 18.81 7.62
N LEU A 97 3.95 18.18 7.90
CA LEU A 97 5.24 18.86 8.04
C LEU A 97 5.66 19.53 6.73
N THR A 98 5.49 18.82 5.61
CA THR A 98 5.76 19.38 4.28
C THR A 98 4.87 20.59 4.02
N TYR A 99 3.56 20.46 4.27
CA TYR A 99 2.63 21.57 4.12
C TYR A 99 3.03 22.77 4.99
N PHE A 100 3.37 22.55 6.25
CA PHE A 100 3.87 23.59 7.14
C PHE A 100 5.10 24.32 6.59
N LEU A 101 6.12 23.58 6.11
CA LEU A 101 7.37 24.17 5.62
C LEU A 101 7.16 25.07 4.39
N PHE A 102 6.25 24.70 3.50
CA PHE A 102 5.92 25.50 2.32
C PHE A 102 4.92 26.63 2.60
N HIS A 103 4.16 26.53 3.70
CA HIS A 103 3.07 27.44 4.04
C HIS A 103 3.12 27.94 5.49
N ILE A 104 4.30 28.30 6.00
CA ILE A 104 4.54 28.64 7.42
C ILE A 104 3.56 29.71 7.95
N ASN A 105 3.23 30.70 7.13
CA ASN A 105 2.36 31.83 7.52
C ASN A 105 0.89 31.62 7.16
N SER A 106 0.53 30.44 6.66
CA SER A 106 -0.82 30.15 6.19
C SER A 106 -1.82 30.00 7.34
N ILE A 107 -3.00 30.59 7.13
CA ILE A 107 -4.19 30.41 7.96
C ILE A 107 -5.17 29.39 7.36
N THR A 108 -4.86 28.80 6.21
CA THR A 108 -5.75 27.82 5.60
C THR A 108 -5.63 26.48 6.34
N PRO A 109 -6.75 25.96 6.87
CA PRO A 109 -6.79 24.66 7.52
C PRO A 109 -6.61 23.54 6.49
N VAL A 110 -5.83 22.53 6.84
CA VAL A 110 -5.61 21.33 6.03
C VAL A 110 -6.07 20.08 6.76
N VAL A 111 -6.82 19.27 6.02
CA VAL A 111 -7.34 17.96 6.39
C VAL A 111 -7.20 17.07 5.16
N GLY A 112 -6.92 15.79 5.36
CA GLY A 112 -6.98 14.83 4.27
C GLY A 112 -6.04 13.66 4.39
N THR A 113 -6.55 12.47 4.10
CA THR A 113 -5.78 11.22 4.05
C THR A 113 -4.93 11.11 2.78
N SER A 114 -5.12 11.99 1.79
CA SER A 114 -4.48 11.93 0.47
C SER A 114 -2.94 11.95 0.51
N GLY A 115 -2.33 12.69 1.43
CA GLY A 115 -0.87 12.66 1.65
C GLY A 115 -0.37 11.29 2.12
N VAL A 116 -1.12 10.64 3.01
CA VAL A 116 -0.80 9.28 3.48
C VAL A 116 -0.88 8.27 2.34
N VAL A 117 -1.97 8.34 1.56
CA VAL A 117 -2.18 7.50 0.37
C VAL A 117 -1.03 7.64 -0.62
N SER A 118 -0.56 8.87 -0.86
CA SER A 118 0.55 9.16 -1.78
C SER A 118 1.84 8.45 -1.37
N GLY A 119 2.14 8.40 -0.07
CA GLY A 119 3.27 7.63 0.46
C GLY A 119 3.16 6.12 0.17
N PHE A 120 1.98 5.54 0.37
CA PHE A 120 1.75 4.13 0.04
C PHE A 120 1.79 3.85 -1.47
N LEU A 121 1.33 4.76 -2.31
CA LEU A 121 1.50 4.66 -3.77
C LEU A 121 2.98 4.65 -4.16
N GLY A 122 3.81 5.46 -3.51
CA GLY A 122 5.26 5.45 -3.70
C GLY A 122 5.91 4.12 -3.31
N MET A 123 5.48 3.51 -2.21
CA MET A 123 5.96 2.17 -1.83
C MET A 123 5.50 1.10 -2.82
N TYR A 124 4.22 1.15 -3.19
CA TYR A 124 3.60 0.22 -4.13
C TYR A 124 4.30 0.27 -5.50
N PHE A 125 4.67 1.47 -5.98
CA PHE A 125 5.41 1.68 -7.21
C PHE A 125 6.71 0.86 -7.28
N VAL A 126 7.40 0.71 -6.16
CA VAL A 126 8.67 -0.03 -6.08
C VAL A 126 8.42 -1.53 -5.87
N PHE A 127 7.44 -1.90 -5.05
CA PHE A 127 7.15 -3.31 -4.77
C PHE A 127 6.50 -4.04 -5.96
N PHE A 128 5.69 -3.34 -6.76
CA PHE A 128 4.87 -3.96 -7.81
C PHE A 128 5.01 -3.26 -9.18
N PRO A 129 6.24 -3.06 -9.71
CA PRO A 129 6.46 -2.23 -10.91
C PRO A 129 5.83 -2.82 -12.18
N ASN A 130 5.74 -4.16 -12.26
CA ASN A 130 5.28 -4.89 -13.45
C ASN A 130 3.80 -5.28 -13.40
N VAL A 131 3.10 -4.94 -12.31
CA VAL A 131 1.68 -5.27 -12.20
C VAL A 131 0.89 -4.35 -13.14
N LYS A 132 -0.17 -4.90 -13.75
CA LYS A 132 -0.97 -4.19 -14.75
C LYS A 132 -2.16 -3.52 -14.08
N SER A 133 -2.37 -2.25 -14.38
CA SER A 133 -3.48 -1.44 -13.89
C SER A 133 -4.40 -1.02 -15.03
N THR A 134 -5.63 -0.66 -14.67
CA THR A 134 -6.55 0.05 -15.56
C THR A 134 -6.57 1.52 -15.19
N MET A 135 -6.12 2.39 -16.09
CA MET A 135 -6.22 3.83 -15.93
C MET A 135 -7.54 4.33 -16.49
N VAL A 136 -8.31 5.04 -15.68
CA VAL A 136 -9.53 5.73 -16.09
C VAL A 136 -9.29 7.22 -16.04
N PHE A 137 -9.39 7.85 -17.21
CA PHE A 137 -9.28 9.29 -17.40
C PHE A 137 -10.61 9.80 -17.97
N GLU A 138 -11.37 10.51 -17.14
CA GLU A 138 -12.72 10.98 -17.45
C GLU A 138 -13.64 9.87 -17.99
N LYS A 139 -13.81 9.77 -19.32
CA LYS A 139 -14.65 8.77 -20.00
C LYS A 139 -13.85 7.68 -20.73
N VAL A 140 -12.52 7.74 -20.72
CA VAL A 140 -11.64 6.81 -21.42
C VAL A 140 -10.95 5.88 -20.43
N ALA A 141 -11.01 4.57 -20.68
CA ALA A 141 -10.35 3.56 -19.87
C ALA A 141 -9.22 2.88 -20.67
N PHE A 142 -7.98 3.03 -20.20
CA PHE A 142 -6.80 2.33 -20.70
C PHE A 142 -6.55 1.10 -19.83
N ARG A 143 -6.79 -0.08 -20.38
CA ARG A 143 -6.58 -1.36 -19.68
C ARG A 143 -5.16 -1.87 -19.87
N ASP A 144 -4.74 -2.76 -18.98
CA ASP A 144 -3.46 -3.48 -19.05
C ASP A 144 -2.20 -2.60 -19.06
N VAL A 145 -2.28 -1.39 -18.49
CA VAL A 145 -1.15 -0.48 -18.47
C VAL A 145 -0.27 -0.78 -17.25
N PRO A 146 1.04 -1.00 -17.44
CA PRO A 146 1.98 -1.19 -16.34
C PRO A 146 1.85 -0.10 -15.28
N ILE A 147 1.83 -0.49 -14.01
CA ILE A 147 1.70 0.42 -12.87
C ILE A 147 2.80 1.45 -12.82
N PHE A 148 4.02 1.05 -13.19
CA PHE A 148 5.11 1.99 -13.33
C PHE A 148 4.72 3.19 -14.21
N ILE A 149 4.01 2.96 -15.31
CA ILE A 149 3.56 4.04 -16.19
C ILE A 149 2.40 4.82 -15.54
N SER A 150 1.39 4.13 -15.00
CA SER A 150 0.21 4.80 -14.45
C SER A 150 0.53 5.69 -13.25
N LEU A 151 1.34 5.21 -12.32
CA LEU A 151 1.78 5.99 -11.17
C LEU A 151 2.80 7.08 -11.54
N SER A 152 3.65 6.84 -12.55
CA SER A 152 4.51 7.90 -13.09
C SER A 152 3.69 9.05 -13.68
N ILE A 153 2.64 8.75 -14.45
CA ILE A 153 1.72 9.78 -14.96
C ILE A 153 1.01 10.46 -13.79
N TRP A 154 0.59 9.70 -12.77
CA TRP A 154 -0.12 10.25 -11.61
C TRP A 154 0.75 11.27 -10.86
N ILE A 155 2.00 10.92 -10.55
CA ILE A 155 2.90 11.84 -9.83
C ILE A 155 3.30 13.05 -10.68
N LEU A 156 3.42 12.89 -12.00
CA LEU A 156 3.64 14.01 -12.91
C LEU A 156 2.47 14.98 -12.90
N VAL A 157 1.23 14.47 -12.88
CA VAL A 157 0.03 15.31 -12.74
C VAL A 157 0.03 16.05 -11.40
N GLN A 158 0.34 15.38 -10.29
CA GLN A 158 0.44 16.05 -8.98
C GLN A 158 1.53 17.13 -8.96
N THR A 159 2.67 16.86 -9.59
CA THR A 159 3.78 17.82 -9.70
C THR A 159 3.38 19.02 -10.55
N TYR A 160 2.68 18.80 -11.67
CA TYR A 160 2.16 19.88 -12.50
C TYR A 160 1.14 20.74 -11.73
N LEU A 161 0.21 20.13 -10.99
CA LEU A 161 -0.76 20.84 -10.17
C LEU A 161 -0.07 21.69 -9.09
N TYR A 162 0.99 21.17 -8.47
CA TYR A 162 1.83 21.96 -7.55
C TYR A 162 2.53 23.14 -8.23
N LEU A 163 3.02 22.98 -9.47
CA LEU A 163 3.61 24.11 -10.20
C LEU A 163 2.57 25.19 -10.52
N VAL A 164 1.33 24.81 -10.86
CA VAL A 164 0.22 25.75 -11.07
C VAL A 164 -0.16 26.47 -9.77
N GLU A 165 -0.14 25.76 -8.64
CA GLU A 165 -0.35 26.30 -7.30
C GLU A 165 0.61 27.47 -7.00
N LEU A 166 1.91 27.27 -7.26
CA LEU A 166 2.94 28.30 -7.06
C LEU A 166 2.67 29.59 -7.85
N HIS A 167 2.05 29.50 -9.02
CA HIS A 167 1.76 30.66 -9.88
C HIS A 167 0.43 31.34 -9.55
N SER A 168 -0.51 30.63 -8.93
CA SER A 168 -1.88 31.08 -8.72
C SER A 168 -2.19 31.54 -7.29
N ASN A 169 -1.22 31.45 -6.36
CA ASN A 169 -1.38 31.75 -4.93
C ASN A 169 -2.55 30.97 -4.26
N VAL A 170 -3.00 29.88 -4.89
CA VAL A 170 -3.91 28.92 -4.27
C VAL A 170 -3.06 28.09 -3.31
N GLN A 171 -3.55 27.78 -2.13
CA GLN A 171 -2.84 26.94 -1.16
C GLN A 171 -3.45 25.55 -1.17
N SER A 172 -2.66 24.53 -1.49
CA SER A 172 -3.11 23.13 -1.64
C SER A 172 -2.10 22.15 -1.04
N THR A 173 -2.46 20.87 -1.03
CA THR A 173 -1.68 19.80 -0.40
C THR A 173 -0.78 19.05 -1.38
N TYR A 174 -0.70 19.48 -2.64
CA TYR A 174 0.02 18.78 -3.71
C TYR A 174 1.52 18.60 -3.43
N ALA A 175 2.17 19.61 -2.83
CA ALA A 175 3.57 19.49 -2.40
C ALA A 175 3.78 18.33 -1.43
N GLY A 176 2.87 18.18 -0.45
CA GLY A 176 2.89 17.09 0.52
C GLY A 176 2.73 15.72 -0.13
N GLN A 177 1.86 15.61 -1.13
CA GLN A 177 1.65 14.37 -1.89
C GLN A 177 2.91 13.96 -2.67
N VAL A 178 3.61 14.92 -3.30
CA VAL A 178 4.86 14.63 -4.02
C VAL A 178 5.96 14.17 -3.05
N VAL A 179 6.16 14.89 -1.94
CA VAL A 179 7.20 14.55 -0.96
C VAL A 179 6.93 13.19 -0.30
N THR A 180 5.68 12.90 0.07
CA THR A 180 5.33 11.60 0.66
C THR A 180 5.49 10.46 -0.34
N PHE A 181 5.08 10.63 -1.60
CA PHE A 181 5.31 9.64 -2.66
C PHE A 181 6.79 9.31 -2.82
N LEU A 182 7.65 10.33 -2.97
CA LEU A 182 9.09 10.13 -3.12
C LEU A 182 9.69 9.46 -1.87
N THR A 183 9.24 9.84 -0.69
CA THR A 183 9.69 9.21 0.56
C THR A 183 9.26 7.75 0.64
N GLY A 184 8.05 7.41 0.18
CA GLY A 184 7.58 6.04 0.06
C GLY A 184 8.46 5.20 -0.88
N VAL A 185 8.86 5.77 -2.03
CA VAL A 185 9.81 5.13 -2.95
C VAL A 185 11.13 4.82 -2.25
N VAL A 186 11.70 5.79 -1.52
CA VAL A 186 12.97 5.62 -0.79
C VAL A 186 12.85 4.55 0.29
N ILE A 187 11.78 4.57 1.10
CA ILE A 187 11.55 3.57 2.15
C ILE A 187 11.45 2.17 1.54
N ALA A 188 10.68 2.01 0.46
CA ALA A 188 10.55 0.71 -0.20
C ALA A 188 11.87 0.20 -0.77
N GLN A 189 12.69 1.08 -1.37
CA GLN A 189 14.04 0.72 -1.83
C GLN A 189 14.96 0.28 -0.68
N ILE A 190 14.92 0.97 0.47
CA ILE A 190 15.68 0.59 1.67
C ILE A 190 15.25 -0.78 2.17
N LEU A 191 13.93 -1.05 2.22
CA LEU A 191 13.40 -2.35 2.64
C LEU A 191 13.85 -3.48 1.71
N ILE A 192 13.85 -3.26 0.39
CA ILE A 192 14.36 -4.23 -0.59
C ILE A 192 15.86 -4.47 -0.40
N LYS A 193 16.65 -3.40 -0.26
CA LYS A 193 18.11 -3.50 -0.06
C LYS A 193 18.47 -4.26 1.22
N ASN A 194 17.65 -4.15 2.26
CA ASN A 194 17.85 -4.87 3.53
C ASN A 194 17.28 -6.30 3.53
N HIS A 195 16.95 -6.86 2.35
CA HIS A 195 16.37 -8.19 2.18
C HIS A 195 15.13 -8.42 3.05
N PHE A 196 14.33 -7.38 3.27
CA PHE A 196 13.12 -7.47 4.09
C PHE A 196 12.06 -8.37 3.41
N LEU A 197 11.90 -8.22 2.09
CA LEU A 197 11.01 -9.05 1.28
C LEU A 197 11.43 -10.52 1.26
N ASP A 198 12.73 -10.78 1.12
CA ASP A 198 13.28 -12.14 1.12
C ASP A 198 13.07 -12.83 2.47
N ARG A 199 13.12 -12.09 3.59
CA ARG A 199 12.77 -12.60 4.92
C ARG A 199 11.29 -12.97 5.02
N LEU A 200 10.40 -12.18 4.43
CA LEU A 200 8.96 -12.49 4.39
C LEU A 200 8.70 -13.74 3.52
N GLU A 201 9.30 -13.83 2.33
CA GLU A 201 9.17 -14.98 1.44
C GLU A 201 9.81 -16.25 2.05
N HIS A 202 10.95 -16.11 2.74
CA HIS A 202 11.58 -17.19 3.50
C HIS A 202 10.69 -17.68 4.65
N ASN A 203 10.11 -16.76 5.44
CA ASN A 203 9.15 -17.11 6.49
C ASN A 203 7.86 -17.73 5.92
N LEU A 204 7.39 -17.30 4.74
CA LEU A 204 6.27 -17.91 4.02
C LEU A 204 6.62 -19.29 3.46
N ARG A 205 7.87 -19.54 3.07
CA ARG A 205 8.35 -20.90 2.73
C ARG A 205 8.41 -21.80 3.97
N LEU A 206 8.59 -21.22 5.16
CA LEU A 206 8.59 -21.93 6.44
C LEU A 206 7.17 -22.16 7.02
N THR A 207 6.20 -21.29 6.73
CA THR A 207 4.77 -21.49 7.06
C THR A 207 4.04 -22.14 5.87
N THR A 208 3.67 -23.41 5.79
CA THR A 208 3.44 -24.43 6.80
C THR A 208 3.61 -25.77 6.09
N PHE A 209 4.70 -26.47 6.38
CA PHE A 209 4.92 -27.90 6.06
C PHE A 209 4.72 -28.80 7.28
N GLN A 210 4.30 -28.23 8.42
CA GLN A 210 4.02 -29.00 9.63
C GLN A 210 2.96 -30.06 9.34
N ASN A 211 3.34 -31.32 9.52
CA ASN A 211 2.53 -32.52 9.30
C ASN A 211 1.97 -32.67 7.87
N LYS A 212 2.57 -32.02 6.87
CA LYS A 212 2.19 -32.27 5.48
C LYS A 212 2.93 -33.49 4.93
N VAL A 213 2.16 -34.34 4.28
CA VAL A 213 2.64 -35.59 3.69
C VAL A 213 2.36 -35.55 2.20
N VAL A 214 3.34 -35.91 1.40
CA VAL A 214 3.21 -36.06 -0.05
C VAL A 214 3.17 -37.54 -0.36
N LEU A 215 2.22 -37.95 -1.19
CA LEU A 215 2.09 -39.33 -1.62
C LEU A 215 3.00 -39.58 -2.82
N CYS A 216 3.81 -40.64 -2.74
CA CYS A 216 4.61 -41.08 -3.87
C CYS A 216 3.71 -41.47 -5.06
N PRO A 217 3.93 -40.93 -6.28
CA PRO A 217 3.06 -41.18 -7.43
C PRO A 217 3.03 -42.64 -7.89
N SER A 218 4.10 -43.41 -7.63
CA SER A 218 4.20 -44.82 -8.03
C SER A 218 3.62 -45.82 -7.05
N CYS A 219 3.63 -45.53 -5.74
CA CYS A 219 3.26 -46.51 -4.71
C CYS A 219 2.36 -45.96 -3.59
N ASN A 220 1.93 -44.70 -3.68
CA ASN A 220 1.14 -43.99 -2.66
C ASN A 220 1.74 -44.02 -1.24
N GLN A 221 3.04 -44.27 -1.10
CA GLN A 221 3.69 -44.18 0.20
C GLN A 221 3.69 -42.72 0.68
N PRO A 222 3.23 -42.44 1.91
CA PRO A 222 3.29 -41.10 2.49
C PRO A 222 4.75 -40.74 2.85
N ILE A 223 5.21 -39.58 2.38
CA ILE A 223 6.54 -39.02 2.65
C ILE A 223 6.36 -37.64 3.30
N PRO A 224 6.93 -37.37 4.49
CA PRO A 224 6.85 -36.05 5.11
C PRO A 224 7.52 -35.00 4.21
N ALA A 225 6.81 -33.91 3.94
CA ALA A 225 7.32 -32.83 3.10
C ALA A 225 7.81 -31.69 3.99
N GLU A 226 9.11 -31.43 3.98
CA GLU A 226 9.73 -30.32 4.74
C GLU A 226 9.92 -29.06 3.88
N LYS A 227 9.98 -29.22 2.55
CA LYS A 227 10.12 -28.15 1.56
C LYS A 227 9.64 -28.60 0.19
N TYR A 228 9.36 -27.64 -0.70
CA TYR A 228 9.21 -27.94 -2.14
C TYR A 228 10.55 -28.41 -2.72
N GLY A 229 10.52 -29.34 -3.69
CA GLY A 229 11.72 -29.85 -4.33
C GLY A 229 11.65 -31.31 -4.77
N ARG A 230 12.83 -31.93 -4.91
CA ARG A 230 12.97 -33.35 -5.28
C ARG A 230 12.82 -34.21 -4.04
N PHE A 231 11.98 -35.24 -4.14
CA PHE A 231 11.77 -36.27 -3.15
C PHE A 231 12.21 -37.62 -3.70
N HIS A 232 12.72 -38.47 -2.80
CA HIS A 232 13.08 -39.84 -3.09
C HIS A 232 12.21 -40.77 -2.24
N CYS A 233 11.49 -41.69 -2.89
CA CYS A 233 10.70 -42.70 -2.18
C CYS A 233 11.56 -43.91 -1.83
N THR A 234 11.83 -44.15 -0.55
CA THR A 234 12.63 -45.30 -0.08
C THR A 234 11.99 -46.66 -0.39
N LYS A 235 10.66 -46.71 -0.54
CA LYS A 235 9.91 -47.95 -0.76
C LYS A 235 9.94 -48.46 -2.21
N CYS A 236 9.77 -47.56 -3.18
CA CYS A 236 9.78 -47.92 -4.61
C CYS A 236 10.97 -47.36 -5.37
N GLN A 237 11.92 -46.71 -4.68
CA GLN A 237 13.16 -46.18 -5.23
C GLN A 237 12.96 -45.15 -6.35
N THR A 238 11.79 -44.51 -6.43
CA THR A 238 11.49 -43.50 -7.44
C THR A 238 11.82 -42.10 -6.95
N ASN A 239 12.41 -41.31 -7.85
CA ASN A 239 12.63 -39.89 -7.66
C ASN A 239 11.49 -39.11 -8.32
N PHE A 240 10.94 -38.13 -7.61
CA PHE A 240 9.90 -37.27 -8.16
C PHE A 240 10.04 -35.83 -7.65
N PHE A 241 9.45 -34.89 -8.37
CA PHE A 241 9.51 -33.46 -8.05
C PHE A 241 8.15 -32.98 -7.54
N PHE A 242 8.14 -32.28 -6.41
CA PHE A 242 6.96 -31.71 -5.79
C PHE A 242 7.05 -30.19 -5.77
N ASP A 243 6.16 -29.54 -6.52
CA ASP A 243 6.07 -28.09 -6.69
C ASP A 243 4.69 -27.58 -6.25
N ARG A 244 4.59 -26.28 -5.95
CA ARG A 244 3.37 -25.56 -5.56
C ARG A 244 2.24 -25.66 -6.60
N LYS A 245 2.57 -25.93 -7.87
CA LYS A 245 1.62 -26.14 -8.98
C LYS A 245 1.43 -27.61 -9.39
N GLY A 246 2.13 -28.54 -8.71
CA GLY A 246 2.15 -29.96 -9.05
C GLY A 246 0.83 -30.65 -8.69
N LYS A 247 0.10 -31.11 -9.71
CA LYS A 247 -1.12 -31.92 -9.54
C LYS A 247 -0.86 -33.19 -8.74
N LYS A 248 -1.31 -33.21 -7.48
CA LYS A 248 -2.15 -34.26 -6.84
C LYS A 248 -2.10 -34.08 -5.31
N PHE A 249 -3.03 -33.29 -4.79
CA PHE A 249 -3.65 -33.64 -3.51
C PHE A 249 -4.63 -34.77 -3.85
N LEU A 250 -4.41 -35.98 -3.33
CA LEU A 250 -5.51 -36.94 -3.22
C LEU A 250 -6.32 -36.53 -1.98
N PRO A 251 -7.67 -36.55 -2.04
CA PRO A 251 -8.52 -36.28 -0.89
C PRO A 251 -8.23 -37.24 0.29
#